data_AF-A0A382HVK9-F1
#
_entry.id   AF-A0A382HVK9-F1
#
_cell.length_a   1.000
_cell.length_b   1.000
_cell.length_c   1.000
_cell.angle_alpha   90.00
_cell.angle_beta   90.00
_cell.angle_gamma   90.00
#
_symmetry.space_group_name_H-M   'P 1'
#
loop_
_entity.id
_entity.type
_entity.pdbx_description
1 polymer ?
#
loop_
_entity_poly.entity_id
_entity_poly.type
_entity_poly.pdbx_seq_one_letter_code
_entity_poly.pdbx_strand_id
1 'polypeptide(L)' 'MDVLLNEEEEMVKNAAREFLEGECPPSLVREMEVDDLGYPPDLWRQMAQLGWLGMSLPESLGGQGLPVT' A
#
# COMPACT_ATOMS: atom_id res chain seq x y z
N MET A 1 13.48 20.07 -11.12
CA MET A 1 12.93 18.88 -10.45
C MET A 1 11.47 18.86 -10.78
N ASP A 2 11.05 17.86 -11.56
CA ASP A 2 9.63 17.62 -11.75
C ASP A 2 9.14 16.88 -10.51
N VAL A 3 8.09 17.40 -9.88
CA VAL A 3 7.51 16.86 -8.64
C VAL A 3 6.19 16.14 -8.91
N LEU A 4 5.80 16.08 -10.18
CA LEU A 4 4.63 15.33 -10.62
C LEU A 4 4.97 13.86 -10.75
N LEU A 5 3.98 13.02 -10.46
CA LEU A 5 4.09 11.59 -10.66
C LEU A 5 4.20 11.26 -12.15
N ASN A 6 5.03 10.28 -12.48
CA ASN A 6 5.04 9.69 -13.81
C ASN A 6 3.83 8.75 -14.02
N GLU A 7 3.68 8.21 -15.22
CA GLU A 7 2.54 7.36 -15.58
C GLU A 7 2.43 6.10 -14.70
N GLU A 8 3.56 5.45 -14.40
CA GLU A 8 3.60 4.24 -13.56
C GLU A 8 3.23 4.57 -12.11
N GLU A 9 3.74 5.67 -11.58
CA GLU A 9 3.41 6.15 -10.24
C GLU A 9 1.93 6.56 -10.10
N GLU A 10 1.35 7.20 -11.13
CA GLU A 10 -0.09 7.49 -11.18
C GLU A 10 -0.92 6.20 -11.23
N MET A 11 -0.49 5.18 -11.98
CA MET A 11 -1.16 3.88 -12.00
C MET A 11 -1.18 3.22 -10.62
N VAL A 12 -0.03 3.19 -9.93
CA VAL A 12 0.07 2.65 -8.57
C VAL A 12 -0.82 3.42 -7.60
N LYS A 13 -0.78 4.76 -7.63
CA LYS A 13 -1.63 5.63 -6.79
C LYS A 13 -3.11 5.35 -6.99
N ASN A 14 -3.56 5.23 -8.24
CA ASN A 14 -4.96 5.02 -8.58
C ASN A 14 -5.43 3.62 -8.15
N ALA A 15 -4.63 2.59 -8.39
CA ALA A 15 -4.92 1.22 -7.93
C ALA A 15 -4.98 1.13 -6.40
N ALA A 16 -4.05 1.79 -5.70
CA ALA A 16 -4.04 1.84 -4.24
C ALA A 16 -5.28 2.55 -3.67
N ARG A 17 -5.70 3.65 -4.30
CA ARG A 17 -6.91 4.39 -3.91
C ARG A 17 -8.16 3.53 -4.07
N GLU A 18 -8.38 2.96 -5.24
CA GLU A 18 -9.58 2.17 -5.55
C GLU A 18 -9.71 0.98 -4.58
N PHE A 19 -8.61 0.26 -4.34
CA PHE A 19 -8.59 -0.86 -3.41
C PHE A 19 -8.88 -0.44 -1.97
N LEU A 20 -8.23 0.61 -1.46
CA LEU A 20 -8.42 1.05 -0.07
C LEU A 20 -9.79 1.68 0.18
N GLU A 21 -10.41 2.28 -0.84
CA GLU A 21 -11.81 2.76 -0.76
C GLU A 21 -12.80 1.61 -0.51
N GLY A 22 -12.52 0.42 -1.05
CA GLY A 22 -13.32 -0.79 -0.80
C GLY A 22 -12.97 -1.53 0.49
N GLU A 23 -11.67 -1.70 0.76
CA GLU A 23 -11.19 -2.63 1.79
C GLU A 23 -10.89 -1.94 3.14
N CYS A 24 -10.77 -0.61 3.18
CA CYS A 24 -10.42 0.15 4.40
C CYS A 24 -11.48 1.21 4.75
N PRO A 25 -12.71 0.80 5.14
CA PRO A 25 -13.75 1.74 5.53
C PRO A 25 -13.40 2.46 6.85
N PRO A 26 -13.93 3.67 7.10
CA PRO A 26 -13.69 4.39 8.37
C PRO A 26 -14.07 3.59 9.63
N SER A 27 -15.02 2.66 9.54
CA SER A 27 -15.38 1.77 10.64
C SER A 27 -14.24 0.82 11.02
N LEU A 28 -13.53 0.27 10.03
CA LEU A 28 -12.35 -0.57 10.26
C LEU A 28 -11.25 0.25 10.93
N VAL A 29 -11.01 1.48 10.44
CA VAL A 29 -10.04 2.39 11.06
C VAL A 29 -10.38 2.63 12.54
N ARG A 30 -11.65 2.88 12.85
CA ARG A 30 -12.10 3.10 14.24
C ARG A 30 -11.96 1.87 15.13
N GLU A 31 -12.13 0.67 14.58
CA GLU A 31 -11.89 -0.59 15.29
C GLU A 31 -10.41 -0.75 15.64
N MET A 32 -9.52 -0.44 14.69
CA MET A 32 -8.07 -0.57 14.88
C MET A 32 -7.48 0.40 15.91
N GLU A 33 -8.15 1.52 16.22
CA GLU A 33 -7.70 2.46 17.25
C GLU A 33 -7.65 1.86 18.66
N VAL A 34 -8.43 0.80 18.92
CA VAL A 34 -8.52 0.13 20.23
C VAL A 34 -8.15 -1.34 20.17
N ASP A 35 -7.78 -1.84 19.00
CA ASP A 35 -7.29 -3.20 18.81
C ASP A 35 -5.84 -3.31 19.32
N ASP A 36 -5.52 -4.41 20.01
CA ASP A 36 -4.18 -4.62 20.61
C ASP A 36 -3.07 -4.73 19.54
N LEU A 37 -3.39 -5.23 18.34
CA LEU A 37 -2.44 -5.33 17.24
C LEU A 37 -2.39 -4.02 16.43
N GLY A 38 -3.51 -3.32 16.35
CA GLY A 38 -3.62 -1.97 15.77
C GLY A 38 -3.60 -1.93 14.24
N TYR A 39 -3.68 -3.09 13.57
CA TYR A 39 -3.84 -3.18 12.13
C TYR A 39 -4.54 -4.48 11.72
N PRO A 40 -5.28 -4.48 10.59
CA PRO A 40 -5.99 -5.66 10.09
C PRO A 40 -5.03 -6.63 9.37
N PRO A 41 -4.76 -7.84 9.90
CA PRO A 41 -3.77 -8.75 9.32
C PRO A 41 -4.12 -9.23 7.91
N ASP A 42 -5.41 -9.42 7.63
CA ASP A 42 -5.88 -9.92 6.34
C ASP A 42 -5.71 -8.87 5.24
N LEU A 43 -6.04 -7.61 5.55
CA LEU A 43 -5.79 -6.47 4.65
C LEU A 43 -4.29 -6.30 4.36
N TRP A 44 -3.44 -6.46 5.37
CA TRP A 44 -1.98 -6.40 5.18
C TRP A 44 -1.49 -7.53 4.28
N ARG A 45 -2.06 -8.73 4.38
CA ARG A 45 -1.75 -9.85 3.47
C ARG A 45 -2.22 -9.56 2.05
N GLN A 46 -3.39 -8.94 1.85
CA GLN A 46 -3.84 -8.52 0.52
C GLN A 46 -2.87 -7.49 -0.08
N MET A 47 -2.47 -6.46 0.68
CA MET A 47 -1.47 -5.46 0.24
C MET A 47 -0.12 -6.10 -0.11
N ALA A 48 0.30 -7.12 0.65
CA ALA A 48 1.52 -7.87 0.34
C ALA A 48 1.41 -8.65 -0.97
N GLN A 49 0.26 -9.28 -1.25
CA GLN A 49 0.01 -10.01 -2.50
C GLN A 49 -0.03 -9.08 -3.72
N LEU A 50 -0.45 -7.83 -3.53
CA LEU A 50 -0.38 -6.78 -4.55
C LEU A 50 1.05 -6.24 -4.76
N GLY A 51 2.03 -6.72 -3.99
CA GLY A 51 3.45 -6.34 -4.10
C GLY A 51 3.80 -5.02 -3.43
N TRP A 52 2.86 -4.37 -2.75
CA TRP A 52 3.01 -2.99 -2.28
C TRP A 52 4.06 -2.84 -1.18
N LEU A 53 4.16 -3.84 -0.29
CA LEU A 53 5.10 -3.80 0.84
C LEU A 53 6.57 -3.95 0.43
N GLY A 54 6.82 -4.34 -0.83
CA GLY A 54 8.17 -4.54 -1.37
C GLY A 54 8.54 -3.58 -2.50
N MET A 55 7.69 -2.61 -2.84
CA MET A 55 7.87 -1.75 -4.02
C MET A 55 9.26 -1.12 -4.07
N SER A 56 9.68 -0.46 -2.99
CA SER A 56 10.97 0.23 -2.92
C SER A 56 12.13 -0.62 -2.40
N LEU A 57 11.86 -1.89 -2.08
CA LEU A 57 12.91 -2.79 -1.59
C LEU A 57 13.74 -3.32 -2.78
N PRO A 58 15.04 -3.62 -2.56
CA PRO A 58 15.88 -4.25 -3.58
C PRO A 58 15.33 -5.61 -4.02
N GLU A 59 15.54 -5.96 -5.29
CA GLU A 59 15.20 -7.29 -5.84
C GLU A 59 15.87 -8.44 -5.07
N SER A 60 17.08 -8.22 -4.53
CA SER A 60 17.78 -9.20 -3.68
C SER A 60 17.04 -9.58 -2.39
N LEU A 61 16.08 -8.75 -1.97
CA LEU A 61 15.18 -9.00 -0.83
C LEU A 61 13.76 -9.39 -1.29
N GLY A 62 13.56 -9.64 -2.59
CA GLY A 62 12.26 -9.91 -3.19
C GLY A 62 11.41 -8.66 -3.44
N GLY A 63 12.03 -7.46 -3.45
CA GLY A 63 11.36 -6.20 -3.78
C GLY A 63 11.35 -5.88 -5.28
N GLN A 64 10.84 -4.70 -5.63
CA GLN A 64 10.67 -4.25 -7.02
C GLN A 64 11.66 -3.17 -7.45
N GLY A 65 12.47 -2.63 -6.53
CA GLY A 65 13.48 -1.61 -6.83
C GLY A 65 12.91 -0.28 -7.32
N LEU A 66 11.63 0.00 -7.06
CA LEU A 66 10.99 1.26 -7.46
C LEU A 66 11.56 2.44 -6.65
N PRO A 67 11.67 3.64 -7.26
CA PRO A 67 12.09 4.84 -6.54
C PRO A 67 11.16 5.15 -5.36
N VAL A 68 11.70 5.68 -4.27
CA VAL A 68 10.90 6.21 -3.12
C VAL A 68 10.37 7.62 -3.43
N THR A 69 10.53 8.08 -4.68
CA THR A 69 10.51 9.48 -5.16
C THR A 69 11.64 10.34 -4.63
#